data_AF-A0A965JFH7-F1
#
_entry.id   AF-A0A965JFH7-F1
#
_cell.length_a   1.000
_cell.length_b   1.000
_cell.length_c   1.000
_cell.angle_alpha   90.00
_cell.angle_beta   90.00
_cell.angle_gamma   90.00
#
_symmetry.space_group_name_H-M   'P 1'
#
loop_
_entity.id
_entity.type
_entity.pdbx_description
1 polymer ?
#
loop_
_entity_poly.entity_id
_entity_poly.type
_entity_poly.pdbx_seq_one_letter_code
_entity_poly.pdbx_strand_id
1 'polypeptide(L)'
;MIGANLVGSTYNQKWVIVDLAATKERMRQTRVMCDPKRPFITLPGPGGIRRYEFMLHEGEDEERAASPEFVCELLAAAGPDADSPVVRRQVYTFHARKADRWNSKRIYLAGDAAHLSPPFAGQGMNSGLRDAHNLAWKLAAVVKGQIGAGVLASYQREREPHAWALIELAMNMGRIMMPTSERQAWLVQSAFRLASLVPPVHAYFAQMKYKPKPFYSDGFIADDGGLKLSGRMLPQATLETHDRTRLRFDDVAGSGFAIVAIGPEAQALVASVDVSALGLGAVPRIAVVPQKINLDPGMHEGIVEGRDLDNHFGDIATRAKNMLILLRPDRYVALAMKVEQAQTPGTFIELARGLIGLM
;
A
#
# COMPACT_ATOMS: atom_id res chain seq x y z
N MET A 1 -3.37 9.91 -27.36
CA MET A 1 -2.31 9.36 -26.48
C MET A 1 -1.53 10.51 -25.84
N ILE A 2 -1.04 10.37 -24.61
CA ILE A 2 -0.33 11.45 -23.89
C ILE A 2 1.15 11.60 -24.27
N GLY A 3 1.68 10.76 -25.17
CA GLY A 3 3.08 10.82 -25.61
C GLY A 3 4.12 10.56 -24.51
N ALA A 4 3.77 9.74 -23.51
CA ALA A 4 4.70 9.31 -22.46
C ALA A 4 5.52 8.11 -22.93
N ASN A 5 6.78 8.02 -22.50
CA ASN A 5 7.65 6.89 -22.80
C ASN A 5 7.61 5.87 -21.65
N LEU A 6 7.56 4.59 -21.97
CA LEU A 6 7.76 3.53 -20.99
C LEU A 6 9.25 3.27 -20.81
N VAL A 7 9.81 3.77 -19.71
CA VAL A 7 11.20 3.58 -19.31
C VAL A 7 11.36 2.35 -18.42
N GLY A 8 12.49 1.65 -18.55
CA GLY A 8 12.80 0.44 -17.79
C GLY A 8 13.08 -0.76 -18.70
N SER A 9 12.92 -1.98 -18.16
CA SER A 9 13.38 -3.22 -18.79
C SER A 9 12.22 -4.17 -19.10
N THR A 10 12.38 -4.94 -20.17
CA THR A 10 11.53 -6.11 -20.46
C THR A 10 12.40 -7.35 -20.35
N TYR A 11 11.90 -8.36 -19.67
CA TYR A 11 12.60 -9.63 -19.51
C TYR A 11 12.07 -10.59 -20.56
N ASN A 12 12.94 -11.26 -21.31
CA ASN A 12 12.52 -12.23 -22.33
C ASN A 12 12.00 -13.55 -21.72
N GLN A 13 12.14 -13.74 -20.41
CA GLN A 13 11.73 -14.94 -19.72
C GLN A 13 10.20 -15.07 -19.72
N LYS A 14 9.70 -16.08 -20.43
CA LYS A 14 8.28 -16.43 -20.48
C LYS A 14 7.89 -17.35 -19.33
N TRP A 15 6.65 -17.23 -18.91
CA TRP A 15 6.01 -18.07 -17.90
C TRP A 15 4.63 -18.51 -18.40
N VAL A 16 4.14 -19.65 -17.92
CA VAL A 16 2.77 -20.11 -18.16
C VAL A 16 2.00 -20.16 -16.84
N ILE A 17 0.83 -19.52 -16.82
CA ILE A 17 -0.16 -19.64 -15.75
C ILE A 17 -1.06 -20.83 -16.10
N VAL A 18 -1.25 -21.72 -15.12
CA VAL A 18 -2.19 -22.84 -15.19
C VAL A 18 -3.13 -22.73 -14.00
N ASP A 19 -4.41 -22.42 -14.25
CA ASP A 19 -5.44 -22.45 -13.22
C ASP A 19 -6.21 -23.77 -13.27
N LEU A 20 -6.41 -24.38 -12.10
CA LEU A 20 -7.16 -25.61 -11.91
C LEU A 20 -8.54 -25.33 -11.32
N ALA A 21 -9.56 -26.06 -11.75
CA ALA A 21 -10.91 -25.97 -11.19
C ALA A 21 -10.96 -26.52 -9.75
N ALA A 22 -10.18 -27.57 -9.50
CA ALA A 22 -10.06 -28.25 -8.22
C ALA A 22 -8.62 -28.77 -8.07
N THR A 23 -8.13 -28.81 -6.83
CA THR A 23 -6.77 -29.28 -6.50
C THR A 23 -6.80 -30.42 -5.51
N LYS A 24 -5.84 -31.34 -5.66
CA LYS A 24 -5.50 -32.39 -4.69
C LYS A 24 -4.44 -31.93 -3.69
N GLU A 25 -3.77 -30.80 -3.94
CA GLU A 25 -2.82 -30.19 -3.01
C GLU A 25 -3.56 -29.69 -1.76
N ARG A 26 -3.11 -30.16 -0.60
CA ARG A 26 -3.73 -29.87 0.70
C ARG A 26 -3.10 -28.66 1.38
N MET A 27 -1.93 -28.20 0.93
CA MET A 27 -1.26 -27.04 1.52
C MET A 27 -1.97 -25.74 1.18
N ARG A 28 -2.47 -25.05 2.20
CA ARG A 28 -3.16 -23.74 2.09
C ARG A 28 -2.25 -22.53 1.87
N GLN A 29 -0.94 -22.73 1.71
CA GLN A 29 0.03 -21.65 1.56
C GLN A 29 0.44 -21.49 0.10
N THR A 30 0.71 -20.25 -0.29
CA THR A 30 1.50 -19.98 -1.50
C THR A 30 2.90 -20.53 -1.31
N ARG A 31 3.40 -21.27 -2.30
CA ARG A 31 4.76 -21.81 -2.29
C ARG A 31 5.49 -21.34 -3.53
N VAL A 32 6.75 -20.96 -3.35
CA VAL A 32 7.66 -20.55 -4.41
C VAL A 32 8.82 -21.54 -4.43
N MET A 33 8.92 -22.30 -5.51
CA MET A 33 9.91 -23.34 -5.69
C MET A 33 11.08 -22.75 -6.45
N CYS A 34 12.15 -22.46 -5.71
CA CYS A 34 13.41 -21.95 -6.24
C CYS A 34 14.27 -23.09 -6.80
N ASP A 35 13.70 -23.94 -7.65
CA ASP A 35 14.42 -25.03 -8.31
C ASP A 35 15.24 -24.47 -9.49
N PRO A 36 16.57 -24.63 -9.51
CA PRO A 36 17.40 -24.16 -10.61
C PRO A 36 17.07 -24.82 -11.96
N LYS A 37 16.42 -25.99 -11.97
CA LYS A 37 15.97 -26.65 -13.21
C LYS A 37 14.74 -25.96 -13.78
N ARG A 38 13.73 -25.70 -12.94
CA ARG A 38 12.52 -24.96 -13.34
C ARG A 38 11.86 -24.33 -12.12
N PRO A 39 12.06 -23.03 -11.88
CA PRO A 39 11.34 -22.32 -10.86
C PRO A 39 9.84 -22.33 -11.16
N PHE A 40 9.03 -22.50 -10.12
CA PHE A 40 7.58 -22.40 -10.23
C PHE A 40 6.95 -21.85 -8.96
N ILE A 41 5.73 -21.34 -9.10
CA ILE A 41 4.92 -20.82 -7.99
C ILE A 41 3.61 -21.59 -7.98
N THR A 42 3.09 -21.85 -6.79
CA THR A 42 1.77 -22.44 -6.62
C THR A 42 0.97 -21.68 -5.56
N LEU A 43 -0.23 -21.23 -5.91
CA LEU A 43 -1.07 -20.37 -5.09
C LEU A 43 -2.48 -20.98 -4.93
N PRO A 44 -2.99 -21.10 -3.70
CA PRO A 44 -4.39 -21.48 -3.47
C PRO A 44 -5.34 -20.33 -3.84
N GLY A 45 -6.44 -20.68 -4.49
CA GLY A 45 -7.58 -19.81 -4.76
C GLY A 45 -8.83 -20.22 -3.95
N PRO A 46 -9.89 -19.41 -3.97
CA PRO A 46 -11.17 -19.76 -3.34
C PRO A 46 -11.81 -20.99 -4.02
N GLY A 47 -12.62 -21.73 -3.26
CA GLY A 47 -13.41 -22.84 -3.82
C GLY A 47 -12.61 -24.06 -4.27
N GLY A 48 -11.36 -24.23 -3.80
CA GLY A 48 -10.50 -25.35 -4.21
C GLY A 48 -9.75 -25.12 -5.52
N ILE A 49 -9.82 -23.91 -6.09
CA ILE A 49 -9.00 -23.51 -7.23
C ILE A 49 -7.52 -23.46 -6.82
N ARG A 50 -6.64 -23.79 -7.76
CA ARG A 50 -5.19 -23.66 -7.57
C ARG A 50 -4.57 -23.07 -8.82
N ARG A 51 -3.71 -22.07 -8.63
CA ARG A 51 -2.89 -21.51 -9.70
C ARG A 51 -1.49 -22.09 -9.60
N TYR A 52 -0.94 -22.51 -10.73
CA TYR A 52 0.48 -22.75 -10.93
C TYR A 52 1.03 -21.72 -11.90
N GLU A 53 2.27 -21.30 -11.68
CA GLU A 53 3.02 -20.48 -12.60
C GLU A 53 4.37 -21.17 -12.83
N PHE A 54 4.63 -21.59 -14.06
CA PHE A 54 5.86 -22.29 -14.43
C PHE A 54 6.72 -21.40 -15.32
N MET A 55 8.01 -21.32 -15.03
CA MET A 55 8.98 -20.77 -15.96
C MET A 55 9.04 -21.65 -17.22
N LEU A 56 9.00 -21.04 -18.41
CA LEU A 56 9.20 -21.73 -19.68
C LEU A 56 10.68 -21.68 -20.09
N HIS A 57 11.22 -22.79 -20.58
CA HIS A 57 12.57 -22.87 -21.12
C HIS A 57 12.64 -22.32 -22.55
N GLU A 58 13.85 -22.07 -23.03
CA GLU A 58 14.07 -21.70 -24.42
C GLU A 58 13.56 -22.83 -25.34
N GLY A 59 12.79 -22.47 -26.37
CA GLY A 59 12.12 -23.43 -27.25
C GLY A 59 10.75 -23.94 -26.74
N GLU A 60 10.31 -23.54 -25.55
CA GLU A 60 8.93 -23.78 -25.09
C GLU A 60 8.08 -22.54 -25.41
N ASP A 61 7.47 -22.57 -26.60
CA ASP A 61 6.62 -21.49 -27.09
C ASP A 61 5.18 -21.57 -26.55
N GLU A 62 4.32 -20.67 -27.04
CA GLU A 62 2.93 -20.57 -26.59
C GLU A 62 2.09 -21.77 -27.01
N GLU A 63 2.41 -22.38 -28.14
CA GLU A 63 1.70 -23.58 -28.64
C GLU A 63 2.01 -24.77 -27.73
N ARG A 64 3.29 -24.99 -27.41
CA ARG A 64 3.68 -26.03 -26.46
C ARG A 64 3.12 -25.77 -25.06
N ALA A 65 3.15 -24.53 -24.58
CA ALA A 65 2.58 -24.16 -23.29
C ALA A 65 1.05 -24.33 -23.23
N ALA A 66 0.37 -24.35 -24.38
CA ALA A 66 -1.05 -24.62 -24.48
C ALA A 66 -1.38 -26.12 -24.56
N SER A 67 -0.41 -27.01 -24.85
CA SER A 67 -0.62 -28.46 -24.93
C SER A 67 -1.08 -29.04 -23.57
N PRO A 68 -2.19 -29.81 -23.54
CA PRO A 68 -2.60 -30.54 -22.33
C PRO A 68 -1.52 -31.48 -21.80
N GLU A 69 -0.81 -32.16 -22.69
CA GLU A 69 0.22 -33.14 -22.36
C GLU A 69 1.38 -32.46 -21.62
N PHE A 70 1.89 -31.35 -22.18
CA PHE A 70 2.96 -30.59 -21.55
C PHE A 70 2.55 -29.99 -20.20
N VAL A 71 1.32 -29.48 -20.09
CA VAL A 71 0.80 -28.99 -18.80
C VAL A 71 0.67 -30.11 -17.76
N CYS A 72 0.23 -31.31 -18.18
CA CYS A 72 0.19 -32.50 -17.32
C CYS A 72 1.58 -32.88 -16.81
N GLU A 73 2.61 -32.86 -17.68
CA GLU A 73 4.00 -33.10 -17.30
C GLU A 73 4.49 -32.09 -16.24
N LEU A 74 4.21 -30.80 -16.44
CA LEU A 74 4.57 -29.75 -15.48
C LEU A 74 3.89 -29.94 -14.13
N LEU A 75 2.58 -30.25 -14.13
CA LEU A 75 1.80 -30.49 -12.92
C LEU A 75 2.26 -31.75 -12.18
N ALA A 76 2.56 -32.83 -12.92
CA ALA A 76 3.09 -34.08 -12.36
C ALA A 76 4.46 -33.90 -11.70
N ALA A 77 5.33 -33.07 -12.29
CA ALA A 77 6.61 -32.72 -11.68
C ALA A 77 6.46 -31.83 -10.44
N ALA A 78 5.40 -31.00 -10.39
CA ALA A 78 5.19 -30.03 -9.32
C ALA A 78 4.50 -30.61 -8.09
N GLY A 79 3.64 -31.61 -8.24
CA GLY A 79 2.84 -32.14 -7.14
C GLY A 79 1.70 -33.07 -7.56
N PRO A 80 0.63 -33.16 -6.75
CA PRO A 80 -0.39 -34.20 -6.88
C PRO A 80 -1.44 -33.91 -7.96
N ASP A 81 -1.30 -32.83 -8.71
CA ASP A 81 -2.35 -32.25 -9.59
C ASP A 81 -2.20 -32.61 -11.07
N ALA A 82 -1.43 -33.66 -11.40
CA ALA A 82 -1.17 -34.10 -12.77
C ALA A 82 -2.46 -34.26 -13.61
N ASP A 83 -3.50 -34.86 -13.01
CA ASP A 83 -4.79 -35.17 -13.63
C ASP A 83 -5.92 -34.22 -13.19
N SER A 84 -5.59 -33.10 -12.55
CA SER A 84 -6.59 -32.12 -12.10
C SER A 84 -7.13 -31.29 -13.27
N PRO A 85 -8.43 -30.91 -13.25
CA PRO A 85 -9.07 -30.21 -14.35
C PRO A 85 -8.53 -28.79 -14.53
N VAL A 86 -7.88 -28.51 -15.67
CA VAL A 86 -7.36 -27.19 -16.02
C VAL A 86 -8.46 -26.31 -16.61
N VAL A 87 -8.64 -25.09 -16.08
CA VAL A 87 -9.62 -24.11 -16.56
C VAL A 87 -9.01 -22.97 -17.37
N ARG A 88 -7.71 -22.70 -17.18
CA ARG A 88 -7.01 -21.62 -17.89
C ARG A 88 -5.54 -21.96 -18.09
N ARG A 89 -5.04 -21.60 -19.28
CA ARG A 89 -3.61 -21.55 -19.62
C ARG A 89 -3.31 -20.18 -20.20
N GLN A 90 -2.27 -19.51 -19.72
CA GLN A 90 -1.88 -18.22 -20.27
C GLN A 90 -0.37 -18.05 -20.21
N VAL A 91 0.25 -17.89 -21.37
CA VAL A 91 1.66 -17.47 -21.44
C VAL A 91 1.75 -15.96 -21.27
N TYR A 92 2.78 -15.54 -20.55
CA TYR A 92 3.03 -14.14 -20.30
C TYR A 92 4.52 -13.85 -20.08
N THR A 93 4.87 -12.58 -20.24
CA THR A 93 6.24 -12.06 -20.14
C THR A 93 6.25 -10.91 -19.14
N PHE A 94 7.33 -10.78 -18.37
CA PHE A 94 7.42 -9.73 -17.35
C PHE A 94 8.05 -8.46 -17.86
N HIS A 95 7.48 -7.34 -17.43
CA HIS A 95 8.03 -6.02 -17.63
C HIS A 95 8.30 -5.38 -16.27
N ALA A 96 9.39 -4.64 -16.18
CA ALA A 96 9.68 -3.71 -15.09
C ALA A 96 9.82 -2.33 -15.72
N ARG A 97 8.68 -1.68 -15.95
CA ARG A 97 8.61 -0.41 -16.69
C ARG A 97 7.71 0.59 -15.98
N LYS A 98 7.96 1.87 -16.21
CA LYS A 98 7.05 2.96 -15.80
C LYS A 98 6.97 4.01 -16.90
N ALA A 99 5.85 4.69 -17.00
CA ALA A 99 5.72 5.89 -17.80
C ALA A 99 6.55 7.01 -17.16
N ASP A 100 7.31 7.75 -17.96
CA ASP A 100 8.04 8.96 -17.53
C ASP A 100 7.09 10.11 -17.14
N ARG A 101 5.87 10.09 -17.69
CA ARG A 101 4.82 11.06 -17.42
C ARG A 101 3.48 10.36 -17.25
N TRP A 102 2.82 10.60 -16.12
CA TRP A 102 1.55 9.94 -15.75
C TRP A 102 0.32 10.77 -16.10
N ASN A 103 0.50 11.99 -16.59
CA ASN A 103 -0.63 12.83 -16.98
C ASN A 103 -0.25 13.81 -18.10
N SER A 104 -1.25 14.22 -18.88
CA SER A 104 -1.15 15.35 -19.79
C SER A 104 -2.51 16.01 -19.91
N LYS A 105 -2.57 17.30 -19.57
CA LYS A 105 -3.83 18.07 -19.51
C LYS A 105 -4.86 17.36 -18.62
N ARG A 106 -5.91 16.78 -19.22
CA ARG A 106 -7.02 16.11 -18.52
C ARG A 106 -6.96 14.58 -18.63
N ILE A 107 -5.84 14.02 -19.11
CA ILE A 107 -5.66 12.58 -19.30
C ILE A 107 -4.65 12.10 -18.27
N TYR A 108 -4.99 11.03 -17.55
CA TYR A 108 -4.18 10.44 -16.48
C TYR A 108 -3.98 8.94 -16.75
N LEU A 109 -2.81 8.43 -16.39
CA LEU A 109 -2.47 7.01 -16.39
C LEU A 109 -2.51 6.49 -14.95
N ALA A 110 -3.06 5.30 -14.73
CA ALA A 110 -3.07 4.62 -13.44
C ALA A 110 -2.93 3.10 -13.63
N GLY A 111 -2.37 2.41 -12.64
CA GLY A 111 -2.12 0.96 -12.72
C GLY A 111 -1.18 0.60 -13.87
N ASP A 112 -1.47 -0.49 -14.58
CA ASP A 112 -0.61 -1.06 -15.63
C ASP A 112 -0.33 -0.09 -16.79
N ALA A 113 -1.19 0.92 -17.00
CA ALA A 113 -0.94 1.99 -17.97
C ALA A 113 0.22 2.91 -17.54
N ALA A 114 0.44 3.08 -16.24
CA ALA A 114 1.48 3.92 -15.66
C ALA A 114 2.73 3.14 -15.28
N HIS A 115 2.60 1.88 -14.86
CA HIS A 115 3.73 1.04 -14.48
C HIS A 115 3.42 -0.45 -14.60
N LEU A 116 4.40 -1.20 -15.09
CA LEU A 116 4.34 -2.65 -15.23
C LEU A 116 5.34 -3.27 -14.26
N SER A 117 4.87 -4.21 -13.44
CA SER A 117 5.67 -4.84 -12.39
C SER A 117 5.81 -6.35 -12.60
N PRO A 118 6.97 -6.95 -12.28
CA PRO A 118 7.08 -8.40 -12.14
C PRO A 118 6.13 -8.94 -11.05
N PRO A 119 5.61 -10.17 -11.16
CA PRO A 119 4.58 -10.71 -10.26
C PRO A 119 5.16 -11.16 -8.92
N PHE A 120 6.48 -11.23 -8.77
CA PHE A 120 7.16 -11.88 -7.63
C PHE A 120 6.76 -11.30 -6.26
N ALA A 121 6.24 -10.07 -6.21
CA ALA A 121 5.73 -9.44 -5.00
C ALA A 121 4.19 -9.30 -4.96
N GLY A 122 3.46 -9.71 -6.00
CA GLY A 122 2.00 -9.59 -6.11
C GLY A 122 1.49 -8.14 -6.03
N GLN A 123 2.25 -7.16 -6.51
CA GLN A 123 1.97 -5.74 -6.27
C GLN A 123 1.25 -5.00 -7.41
N GLY A 124 1.15 -5.54 -8.63
CA GLY A 124 0.56 -4.83 -9.79
C GLY A 124 -0.84 -4.26 -9.51
N MET A 125 -1.83 -5.14 -9.32
CA MET A 125 -3.21 -4.74 -8.98
C MET A 125 -3.28 -3.87 -7.71
N ASN A 126 -2.52 -4.22 -6.66
CA ASN A 126 -2.50 -3.49 -5.39
C ASN A 126 -1.99 -2.05 -5.56
N SER A 127 -0.97 -1.85 -6.40
CA SER A 127 -0.43 -0.51 -6.69
C SER A 127 -1.40 0.28 -7.57
N GLY A 128 -2.01 -0.35 -8.57
CA GLY A 128 -3.03 0.29 -9.41
C GLY A 128 -4.28 0.73 -8.64
N LEU A 129 -4.75 -0.06 -7.67
CA LEU A 129 -5.85 0.36 -6.78
C LEU A 129 -5.47 1.58 -5.94
N ARG A 130 -4.23 1.64 -5.44
CA ARG A 130 -3.74 2.80 -4.68
C ARG A 130 -3.59 4.04 -5.55
N ASP A 131 -3.21 3.86 -6.81
CA ASP A 131 -3.16 4.95 -7.79
C ASP A 131 -4.56 5.53 -8.03
N ALA A 132 -5.54 4.67 -8.31
CA ALA A 132 -6.93 5.07 -8.49
C ALA A 132 -7.48 5.77 -7.24
N HIS A 133 -7.22 5.22 -6.05
CA HIS A 133 -7.67 5.80 -4.79
C HIS A 133 -7.07 7.19 -4.53
N ASN A 134 -5.77 7.38 -4.79
CA ASN A 134 -5.10 8.66 -4.65
C ASN A 134 -5.59 9.70 -5.66
N LEU A 135 -5.84 9.30 -6.90
CA LEU A 135 -6.29 10.20 -7.96
C LEU A 135 -7.77 10.58 -7.81
N ALA A 136 -8.64 9.64 -7.41
CA ALA A 136 -10.08 9.81 -7.37
C ALA A 136 -10.52 10.95 -6.46
N TRP A 137 -9.99 11.03 -5.23
CA TRP A 137 -10.39 12.10 -4.31
C TRP A 137 -9.90 13.48 -4.78
N LYS A 138 -8.71 13.54 -5.39
CA LYS A 138 -8.14 14.79 -5.95
C LYS A 138 -9.00 15.29 -7.11
N LEU A 139 -9.36 14.41 -8.03
CA LEU A 139 -10.26 14.74 -9.14
C LEU A 139 -11.61 15.21 -8.62
N ALA A 140 -12.20 14.50 -7.66
CA ALA A 140 -13.48 14.87 -7.07
C ALA A 140 -13.42 16.26 -6.42
N ALA A 141 -12.37 16.56 -5.65
CA ALA A 141 -12.20 17.85 -5.01
C ALA A 141 -12.03 19.00 -6.01
N VAL A 142 -11.25 18.80 -7.08
CA VAL A 142 -11.07 19.80 -8.15
C VAL A 142 -12.35 20.03 -8.93
N VAL A 143 -13.07 18.97 -9.31
CA VAL A 143 -14.35 19.08 -10.05
C VAL A 143 -15.41 19.80 -9.23
N LYS A 144 -15.43 19.60 -7.91
CA LYS A 144 -16.33 20.28 -6.98
C LYS A 144 -15.88 21.70 -6.61
N GLY A 145 -14.72 22.16 -7.09
CA GLY A 145 -14.17 23.47 -6.74
C GLY A 145 -13.68 23.59 -5.29
N GLN A 146 -13.46 22.48 -4.60
CA GLN A 146 -13.05 22.44 -3.19
C GLN A 146 -11.53 22.65 -3.02
N ILE A 147 -10.74 22.24 -4.02
CA ILE A 147 -9.27 22.29 -4.02
C ILE A 147 -8.83 22.77 -5.40
N GLY A 148 -7.80 23.63 -5.45
CA GLY A 148 -7.22 24.10 -6.71
C GLY A 148 -6.66 22.97 -7.58
N ALA A 149 -6.72 23.12 -8.91
CA ALA A 149 -6.29 22.09 -9.87
C ALA A 149 -4.81 21.66 -9.72
N GLY A 150 -3.97 22.48 -9.07
CA GLY A 150 -2.57 22.19 -8.76
C GLY A 150 -2.37 20.90 -7.96
N VAL A 151 -3.36 20.45 -7.17
CA VAL A 151 -3.29 19.17 -6.45
C VAL A 151 -3.10 17.97 -7.37
N LEU A 152 -3.60 18.03 -8.61
CA LEU A 152 -3.48 16.92 -9.57
C LEU A 152 -2.03 16.70 -10.02
N ALA A 153 -1.18 17.73 -9.95
CA ALA A 153 0.25 17.61 -10.21
C ALA A 153 0.99 16.85 -9.08
N SER A 154 0.37 16.66 -7.91
CA SER A 154 0.97 15.84 -6.85
C SER A 154 0.80 14.34 -7.08
N TYR A 155 -0.14 13.91 -7.93
CA TYR A 155 -0.45 12.49 -8.14
C TYR A 155 0.78 11.65 -8.51
N GLN A 156 1.52 12.06 -9.56
CA GLN A 156 2.73 11.34 -9.97
C GLN A 156 3.83 11.41 -8.90
N ARG A 157 4.07 12.61 -8.35
CA ARG A 157 5.10 12.85 -7.33
C ARG A 157 4.92 12.00 -6.07
N GLU A 158 3.66 11.74 -5.70
CA GLU A 158 3.31 10.88 -4.56
C GLU A 158 3.40 9.39 -4.90
N ARG A 159 2.88 8.98 -6.07
CA ARG A 159 2.67 7.56 -6.38
C ARG A 159 3.85 6.88 -7.05
N GLU A 160 4.54 7.58 -7.95
CA GLU A 160 5.63 7.02 -8.76
C GLU A 160 6.79 6.46 -7.90
N PRO A 161 7.32 7.18 -6.88
CA PRO A 161 8.46 6.68 -6.12
C PRO A 161 8.18 5.36 -5.41
N HIS A 162 7.00 5.25 -4.79
CA HIS A 162 6.60 4.04 -4.09
C HIS A 162 6.26 2.89 -5.06
N ALA A 163 5.60 3.16 -6.18
CA ALA A 163 5.36 2.16 -7.21
C ALA A 163 6.68 1.59 -7.75
N TRP A 164 7.65 2.46 -8.02
CA TRP A 164 8.98 2.06 -8.48
C TRP A 164 9.76 1.24 -7.43
N ALA A 165 9.74 1.66 -6.16
CA ALA A 165 10.39 0.91 -5.08
C ALA A 165 9.82 -0.52 -4.94
N LEU A 166 8.52 -0.72 -5.18
CA LEU A 166 7.90 -2.05 -5.20
C LEU A 166 8.30 -2.86 -6.44
N ILE A 167 8.50 -2.22 -7.59
CA ILE A 167 9.03 -2.88 -8.81
C ILE A 167 10.47 -3.34 -8.57
N GLU A 168 11.32 -2.49 -7.99
CA GLU A 168 12.69 -2.85 -7.60
C GLU A 168 12.73 -4.01 -6.61
N LEU A 169 11.84 -3.99 -5.61
CA LEU A 169 11.68 -5.11 -4.70
C LEU A 169 11.32 -6.40 -5.46
N ALA A 170 10.35 -6.35 -6.36
CA ALA A 170 9.91 -7.51 -7.14
C ALA A 170 11.04 -8.05 -8.04
N MET A 171 11.84 -7.17 -8.67
CA MET A 171 13.02 -7.57 -9.44
C MET A 171 14.06 -8.28 -8.57
N ASN A 172 14.34 -7.75 -7.38
CA ASN A 172 15.29 -8.35 -6.45
C ASN A 172 14.79 -9.71 -5.91
N MET A 173 13.50 -9.82 -5.61
CA MET A 173 12.89 -11.11 -5.25
C MET A 173 13.03 -12.13 -6.39
N GLY A 174 12.76 -11.73 -7.64
CA GLY A 174 12.92 -12.60 -8.81
C GLY A 174 14.33 -13.21 -8.92
N ARG A 175 15.39 -12.42 -8.67
CA ARG A 175 16.78 -12.91 -8.68
C ARG A 175 17.07 -13.98 -7.62
N ILE A 176 16.37 -13.91 -6.49
CA ILE A 176 16.49 -14.88 -5.39
C ILE A 176 15.64 -16.13 -5.67
N MET A 177 14.45 -15.93 -6.24
CA MET A 177 13.47 -16.98 -6.50
C MET A 177 13.82 -17.84 -7.73
N MET A 178 14.62 -17.32 -8.66
CA MET A 178 15.03 -18.01 -9.88
C MET A 178 16.56 -18.18 -9.92
N PRO A 179 17.14 -19.09 -9.12
CA PRO A 179 18.56 -19.38 -9.23
C PRO A 179 18.86 -20.01 -10.60
N THR A 180 19.95 -19.62 -11.24
CA THR A 180 20.35 -20.13 -12.57
C THR A 180 21.28 -21.33 -12.50
N SER A 181 21.68 -21.75 -11.29
CA SER A 181 22.58 -22.89 -11.07
C SER A 181 22.35 -23.53 -9.70
N GLU A 182 22.72 -24.80 -9.58
CA GLU A 182 22.65 -25.53 -8.30
C GLU A 182 23.53 -24.90 -7.21
N ARG A 183 24.69 -24.36 -7.58
CA ARG A 183 25.58 -23.65 -6.64
C ARG A 183 24.91 -22.39 -6.09
N GLN A 184 24.27 -21.60 -6.94
CA GLN A 184 23.54 -20.42 -6.51
C GLN A 184 22.35 -20.80 -5.61
N ALA A 185 21.58 -21.83 -5.98
CA ALA A 185 20.48 -22.33 -5.17
C ALA A 185 20.97 -22.78 -3.78
N TRP A 186 22.08 -23.52 -3.71
CA TRP A 186 22.69 -23.95 -2.46
C TRP A 186 23.16 -22.78 -1.59
N LEU A 187 23.80 -21.77 -2.18
CA LEU A 187 24.23 -20.56 -1.46
C LEU A 187 23.05 -19.80 -0.86
N VAL A 188 22.00 -19.55 -1.65
CA VAL A 188 20.79 -18.86 -1.19
C VAL A 188 20.10 -19.64 -0.07
N GLN A 189 19.93 -20.95 -0.24
CA GLN A 189 19.32 -21.81 0.79
C GLN A 189 20.13 -21.80 2.09
N SER A 190 21.46 -21.93 1.99
CA SER A 190 22.35 -21.89 3.16
C SER A 190 22.27 -20.54 3.87
N ALA A 191 22.25 -19.43 3.13
CA ALA A 191 22.09 -18.09 3.70
C ALA A 191 20.77 -17.94 4.47
N PHE A 192 19.64 -18.41 3.92
CA PHE A 192 18.35 -18.36 4.62
C PHE A 192 18.33 -19.27 5.86
N ARG A 193 18.93 -20.45 5.81
CA ARG A 193 19.05 -21.34 6.99
C ARG A 193 19.86 -20.68 8.10
N LEU A 194 21.00 -20.08 7.78
CA LEU A 194 21.83 -19.36 8.75
C LEU A 194 21.09 -18.14 9.30
N ALA A 195 20.41 -17.36 8.45
CA ALA A 195 19.60 -16.21 8.88
C ALA A 195 18.47 -16.63 9.83
N SER A 196 17.93 -17.84 9.68
CA SER A 196 16.87 -18.35 10.56
C SER A 196 17.34 -18.68 11.98
N LEU A 197 18.66 -18.86 12.20
CA LEU A 197 19.25 -19.09 13.52
C LEU A 197 19.24 -17.83 14.40
N VAL A 198 19.09 -16.64 13.81
CA VAL A 198 19.08 -15.35 14.52
C VAL A 198 17.64 -14.82 14.56
N PRO A 199 16.93 -14.89 15.71
CA PRO A 199 15.50 -14.60 15.76
C PRO A 199 15.09 -13.20 15.25
N PRO A 200 15.83 -12.11 15.53
CA PRO A 200 15.52 -10.80 14.95
C PRO A 200 15.62 -10.76 13.41
N VAL A 201 16.59 -11.46 12.84
CA VAL A 201 16.80 -11.54 11.38
C VAL A 201 15.70 -12.38 10.75
N HIS A 202 15.40 -13.54 11.34
CA HIS A 202 14.28 -14.38 10.93
C HIS A 202 12.97 -13.57 10.93
N ALA A 203 12.67 -12.84 12.01
CA ALA A 203 11.47 -12.02 12.11
C ALA A 203 11.44 -10.89 11.07
N TYR A 204 12.58 -10.29 10.75
CA TYR A 204 12.68 -9.26 9.70
C TYR A 204 12.27 -9.78 8.33
N PHE A 205 12.74 -10.97 7.95
CA PHE A 205 12.37 -11.60 6.67
C PHE A 205 10.95 -12.18 6.69
N ALA A 206 10.59 -12.94 7.73
CA ALA A 206 9.29 -13.59 7.85
C ALA A 206 8.12 -12.60 7.90
N GLN A 207 8.32 -11.43 8.50
CA GLN A 207 7.31 -10.35 8.55
C GLN A 207 7.44 -9.35 7.41
N MET A 208 8.32 -9.61 6.42
CA MET A 208 8.59 -8.74 5.27
C MET A 208 8.89 -7.29 5.65
N LYS A 209 9.65 -7.05 6.73
CA LYS A 209 9.97 -5.68 7.21
C LYS A 209 10.81 -4.86 6.22
N TYR A 210 11.47 -5.52 5.26
CA TYR A 210 12.18 -4.89 4.15
C TYR A 210 11.27 -4.32 3.07
N LYS A 211 9.98 -4.70 3.04
CA LYS A 211 9.04 -4.17 2.06
C LYS A 211 8.91 -2.66 2.27
N PRO A 212 9.13 -1.83 1.24
CA PRO A 212 8.93 -0.39 1.34
C PRO A 212 7.54 -0.08 1.86
N LYS A 213 7.47 0.70 2.94
CA LYS A 213 6.20 1.19 3.48
C LYS A 213 5.72 2.37 2.62
N PRO A 214 4.41 2.48 2.37
CA PRO A 214 3.88 3.64 1.68
C PRO A 214 4.19 4.94 2.42
N PHE A 215 4.82 5.87 1.72
CA PHE A 215 5.23 7.17 2.23
C PHE A 215 5.31 8.17 1.08
N TYR A 216 4.78 9.36 1.29
CA TYR A 216 4.89 10.49 0.37
C TYR A 216 5.92 11.47 0.91
N SER A 217 6.99 11.70 0.15
CA SER A 217 8.03 12.68 0.49
C SER A 217 7.76 14.06 -0.11
N ASP A 218 6.85 14.14 -1.07
CA ASP A 218 6.47 15.36 -1.79
C ASP A 218 5.02 15.22 -2.27
N GLY A 219 4.39 16.33 -2.65
CA GLY A 219 3.05 16.38 -3.20
C GLY A 219 2.09 17.23 -2.37
N PHE A 220 0.91 16.68 -2.08
CA PHE A 220 -0.11 17.33 -1.24
C PHE A 220 0.16 17.01 0.23
N ILE A 221 1.28 17.52 0.74
CA ILE A 221 1.73 17.43 2.12
C ILE A 221 2.40 18.76 2.52
N ALA A 222 2.32 19.13 3.78
CA ALA A 222 2.99 20.30 4.37
C ALA A 222 4.18 19.86 5.23
N ASP A 223 5.13 20.77 5.44
CA ASP A 223 6.19 20.58 6.43
C ASP A 223 5.58 20.47 7.84
N ASP A 224 6.08 19.52 8.62
CA ASP A 224 5.58 19.20 9.96
C ASP A 224 6.56 19.57 11.07
N GLY A 225 7.57 20.39 10.76
CA GLY A 225 8.54 20.88 11.74
C GLY A 225 9.35 19.76 12.38
N GLY A 226 9.59 18.67 11.65
CA GLY A 226 10.39 17.53 12.08
C GLY A 226 9.62 16.43 12.82
N LEU A 227 8.29 16.48 12.87
CA LEU A 227 7.44 15.39 13.38
C LEU A 227 7.57 14.12 12.51
N LYS A 228 7.97 14.24 11.24
CA LYS A 228 8.13 13.13 10.28
C LYS A 228 6.84 12.31 10.11
N LEU A 229 5.67 12.91 10.29
CA LEU A 229 4.34 12.32 10.14
C LEU A 229 3.71 12.66 8.79
N SER A 230 3.92 13.87 8.27
CA SER A 230 3.44 14.26 6.95
C SER A 230 3.84 13.23 5.90
N GLY A 231 2.88 12.81 5.07
CA GLY A 231 3.07 11.79 4.05
C GLY A 231 3.06 10.34 4.55
N ARG A 232 2.82 10.08 5.84
CA ARG A 232 2.57 8.72 6.37
C ARG A 232 1.08 8.41 6.41
N MET A 233 0.73 7.15 6.22
CA MET A 233 -0.62 6.65 6.46
C MET A 233 -0.86 6.50 7.96
N LEU A 234 -2.01 6.98 8.45
CA LEU A 234 -2.42 6.73 9.84
C LEU A 234 -2.87 5.27 10.02
N PRO A 235 -2.63 4.68 11.20
CA PRO A 235 -3.07 3.32 11.52
C PRO A 235 -4.59 3.26 11.73
N GLN A 236 -5.16 2.08 11.51
CA GLN A 236 -6.54 1.77 11.89
C GLN A 236 -6.53 1.30 13.35
N ALA A 237 -6.99 2.15 14.26
CA ALA A 237 -7.11 1.83 15.69
C ALA A 237 -8.55 1.53 16.10
N THR A 238 -8.70 0.71 17.13
CA THR A 238 -9.95 0.53 17.86
C THR A 238 -10.07 1.63 18.92
N LEU A 239 -11.05 2.51 18.76
CA LEU A 239 -11.33 3.60 19.69
C LEU A 239 -12.39 3.19 20.69
N GLU A 240 -12.16 3.44 21.97
CA GLU A 240 -13.15 3.34 23.05
C GLU A 240 -13.61 4.74 23.45
N THR A 241 -14.90 5.02 23.27
CA THR A 241 -15.57 6.29 23.62
C THR A 241 -15.94 6.35 25.10
N HIS A 242 -16.45 7.50 25.56
CA HIS A 242 -16.90 7.72 26.95
C HIS A 242 -17.90 6.69 27.49
N ASP A 243 -18.83 6.27 26.65
CA ASP A 243 -19.85 5.25 26.93
C ASP A 243 -19.32 3.80 26.77
N ARG A 244 -18.01 3.63 26.54
CA ARG A 244 -17.33 2.36 26.25
C ARG A 244 -17.73 1.70 24.94
N THR A 245 -18.38 2.44 24.04
CA THR A 245 -18.60 1.97 22.68
C THR A 245 -17.26 1.84 21.95
N ARG A 246 -17.11 0.76 21.16
CA ARG A 246 -15.91 0.50 20.36
C ARG A 246 -16.16 0.86 18.91
N LEU A 247 -15.35 1.77 18.38
CA LEU A 247 -15.42 2.27 17.02
C LEU A 247 -14.10 1.97 16.29
N ARG A 248 -14.17 1.81 14.97
CA ARG A 248 -12.95 1.83 14.14
C ARG A 248 -12.65 3.27 13.77
N PHE A 249 -11.38 3.67 13.90
CA PHE A 249 -10.93 5.01 13.54
C PHE A 249 -11.36 5.42 12.12
N ASP A 250 -11.22 4.54 11.12
CA ASP A 250 -11.61 4.90 9.75
C ASP A 250 -13.12 5.15 9.56
N ASP A 251 -13.98 4.50 10.36
CA ASP A 251 -15.43 4.70 10.29
C ASP A 251 -15.80 6.09 10.81
N VAL A 252 -15.09 6.56 11.84
CA VAL A 252 -15.23 7.90 12.41
C VAL A 252 -14.63 8.97 11.50
N ALA A 253 -13.46 8.70 10.91
CA ALA A 253 -12.81 9.62 9.97
C ALA A 253 -13.59 9.82 8.67
N GLY A 254 -14.46 8.88 8.30
CA GLY A 254 -15.28 8.97 7.09
C GLY A 254 -14.43 9.00 5.81
N SER A 255 -15.03 9.11 4.62
CA SER A 255 -14.26 9.03 3.35
C SER A 255 -13.60 10.34 2.91
N GLY A 256 -13.83 11.44 3.65
CA GLY A 256 -13.32 12.77 3.33
C GLY A 256 -12.02 13.13 4.06
N PHE A 257 -11.76 14.43 4.13
CA PHE A 257 -10.74 14.97 5.03
C PHE A 257 -11.22 14.89 6.48
N ALA A 258 -10.30 14.71 7.43
CA ALA A 258 -10.60 14.75 8.85
C ALA A 258 -9.52 15.55 9.59
N ILE A 259 -9.88 16.13 10.74
CA ILE A 259 -8.91 16.68 11.69
C ILE A 259 -8.79 15.73 12.87
N VAL A 260 -7.57 15.30 13.16
CA VAL A 260 -7.27 14.39 14.26
C VAL A 260 -6.40 15.11 15.27
N ALA A 261 -6.91 15.28 16.47
CA ALA A 261 -6.13 15.63 17.65
C ALA A 261 -5.58 14.36 18.29
N ILE A 262 -4.30 14.35 18.61
CA ILE A 262 -3.69 13.28 19.41
C ILE A 262 -3.16 13.90 20.69
N GLY A 263 -3.52 13.32 21.82
CA GLY A 263 -3.05 13.72 23.15
C GLY A 263 -4.13 14.37 24.02
N PRO A 264 -3.92 14.37 25.34
CA PRO A 264 -4.94 14.83 26.30
C PRO A 264 -5.28 16.31 26.15
N GLU A 265 -4.31 17.17 25.88
CA GLU A 265 -4.51 18.64 25.79
C GLU A 265 -4.99 19.07 24.39
N ALA A 266 -4.94 18.17 23.40
CA ALA A 266 -5.39 18.45 22.04
C ALA A 266 -6.93 18.34 21.88
N GLN A 267 -7.62 17.72 22.84
CA GLN A 267 -9.08 17.48 22.82
C GLN A 267 -9.88 18.80 22.77
N ALA A 268 -9.67 19.69 23.75
CA ALA A 268 -10.34 20.99 23.79
C ALA A 268 -9.97 21.87 22.58
N LEU A 269 -8.72 21.79 22.12
CA LEU A 269 -8.26 22.56 20.98
C LEU A 269 -9.02 22.17 19.71
N VAL A 270 -9.13 20.87 19.39
CA VAL A 270 -9.81 20.45 18.16
C VAL A 270 -11.30 20.80 18.17
N ALA A 271 -11.95 20.80 19.33
CA ALA A 271 -13.34 21.23 19.47
C ALA A 271 -13.56 22.70 19.03
N SER A 272 -12.56 23.55 19.28
CA SER A 272 -12.58 24.98 18.92
C SER A 272 -12.16 25.27 17.47
N VAL A 273 -11.67 24.27 16.72
CA VAL A 273 -11.23 24.46 15.35
C VAL A 273 -12.42 24.68 14.42
N ASP A 274 -12.43 25.83 13.73
CA ASP A 274 -13.41 26.14 12.68
C ASP A 274 -13.02 25.45 11.36
N VAL A 275 -13.64 24.29 11.12
CA VAL A 275 -13.44 23.51 9.89
C VAL A 275 -14.18 24.08 8.68
N SER A 276 -15.15 24.96 8.88
CA SER A 276 -15.94 25.52 7.77
C SER A 276 -15.07 26.38 6.85
N ALA A 277 -14.05 27.03 7.41
CA ALA A 277 -13.05 27.81 6.71
C ALA A 277 -12.20 27.00 5.69
N LEU A 278 -12.24 25.67 5.73
CA LEU A 278 -11.52 24.81 4.78
C LEU A 278 -12.25 24.65 3.44
N GLY A 279 -13.57 24.91 3.36
CA GLY A 279 -14.33 24.75 2.12
C GLY A 279 -14.45 23.29 1.60
N LEU A 280 -14.13 22.29 2.42
CA LEU A 280 -14.07 20.87 2.03
C LEU A 280 -15.38 20.10 2.25
N GLY A 281 -16.46 20.78 2.65
CA GLY A 281 -17.70 20.14 3.10
C GLY A 281 -17.58 19.64 4.54
N ALA A 282 -18.14 18.46 4.84
CA ALA A 282 -18.06 17.87 6.17
C ALA A 282 -16.63 17.37 6.46
N VAL A 283 -16.00 17.92 7.49
CA VAL A 283 -14.67 17.52 7.97
C VAL A 283 -14.83 17.05 9.43
N PRO A 284 -14.93 15.73 9.69
CA PRO A 284 -15.01 15.23 11.05
C PRO A 284 -13.79 15.64 11.86
N ARG A 285 -14.05 15.96 13.13
CA ARG A 285 -13.05 16.30 14.13
C ARG A 285 -13.02 15.15 15.14
N ILE A 286 -11.83 14.63 15.37
CA ILE A 286 -11.62 13.43 16.19
C ILE A 286 -10.52 13.75 17.18
N ALA A 287 -10.71 13.38 18.44
CA ALA A 287 -9.67 13.42 19.43
C ALA A 287 -9.33 12.00 19.89
N VAL A 288 -8.04 11.66 19.87
CA VAL A 288 -7.54 10.34 20.22
C VAL A 288 -6.52 10.47 21.33
N VAL A 289 -6.71 9.70 22.39
CA VAL A 289 -5.73 9.59 23.48
C VAL A 289 -5.04 8.22 23.48
N PRO A 290 -3.76 8.12 23.89
CA PRO A 290 -3.08 6.84 24.02
C PRO A 290 -3.79 5.88 25.00
N GLN A 291 -3.52 4.59 24.88
CA GLN A 291 -4.21 3.51 25.60
C GLN A 291 -4.27 3.70 27.12
N LYS A 292 -3.24 4.32 27.71
CA LYS A 292 -3.11 4.49 29.17
C LYS A 292 -3.60 5.86 29.67
N ILE A 293 -4.22 6.66 28.80
CA ILE A 293 -4.70 8.00 29.10
C ILE A 293 -6.22 7.97 29.15
N ASN A 294 -6.80 8.71 30.10
CA ASN A 294 -8.24 8.92 30.18
C ASN A 294 -8.66 10.05 29.25
N LEU A 295 -9.84 9.91 28.66
CA LEU A 295 -10.49 11.01 27.96
C LEU A 295 -10.77 12.17 28.91
N ASP A 296 -10.90 13.37 28.35
CA ASP A 296 -11.31 14.54 29.12
C ASP A 296 -12.73 14.32 29.68
N PRO A 297 -13.00 14.50 30.98
CA PRO A 297 -14.35 14.38 31.54
C PRO A 297 -15.38 15.29 30.84
N GLY A 298 -14.95 16.43 30.31
CA GLY A 298 -15.77 17.31 29.50
C GLY A 298 -15.96 16.73 28.11
N MET A 299 -17.12 16.14 27.83
CA MET A 299 -17.48 15.77 26.46
C MET A 299 -17.60 17.04 25.60
N HIS A 300 -16.82 17.11 24.52
CA HIS A 300 -16.87 18.23 23.60
C HIS A 300 -17.88 17.97 22.47
N GLU A 301 -18.80 18.92 22.27
CA GLU A 301 -19.85 18.78 21.25
C GLU A 301 -19.29 18.76 19.82
N GLY A 302 -19.80 17.84 18.99
CA GLY A 302 -19.47 17.79 17.57
C GLY A 302 -18.06 17.29 17.25
N ILE A 303 -17.41 16.57 18.18
CA ILE A 303 -16.21 15.78 17.93
C ILE A 303 -16.38 14.36 18.47
N VAL A 304 -15.66 13.39 17.89
CA VAL A 304 -15.61 12.03 18.43
C VAL A 304 -14.33 11.85 19.22
N GLU A 305 -14.46 11.51 20.50
CA GLU A 305 -13.34 11.31 21.41
C GLU A 305 -13.17 9.82 21.71
N GLY A 306 -11.95 9.31 21.57
CA GLY A 306 -11.69 7.89 21.74
C GLY A 306 -10.32 7.59 22.33
N ARG A 307 -10.28 6.67 23.28
CA ARG A 307 -9.04 6.05 23.72
C ARG A 307 -8.64 4.97 22.72
N ASP A 308 -7.42 5.04 22.23
CA ASP A 308 -6.85 4.01 21.35
C ASP A 308 -6.50 2.74 22.15
N LEU A 309 -7.29 1.68 21.98
CA LEU A 309 -7.08 0.40 22.67
C LEU A 309 -5.87 -0.39 22.13
N ASP A 310 -5.42 -0.11 20.92
CA ASP A 310 -4.31 -0.80 20.24
C ASP A 310 -2.95 -0.09 20.45
N ASN A 311 -2.98 1.12 21.03
CA ASN A 311 -1.84 2.00 21.32
C ASN A 311 -1.02 2.43 20.10
N HIS A 312 -1.56 2.33 18.89
CA HIS A 312 -0.95 2.82 17.66
C HIS A 312 -0.70 4.35 17.67
N PHE A 313 -1.66 5.13 18.19
CA PHE A 313 -1.54 6.56 18.39
C PHE A 313 -0.65 6.91 19.60
N GLY A 314 -0.52 5.99 20.57
CA GLY A 314 0.50 6.08 21.62
C GLY A 314 1.93 6.05 21.07
N ASP A 315 2.20 5.19 20.09
CA ASP A 315 3.49 5.14 19.40
C ASP A 315 3.76 6.45 18.62
N ILE A 316 2.72 7.06 18.03
CA ILE A 316 2.82 8.37 17.36
C ILE A 316 3.08 9.49 18.38
N ALA A 317 2.43 9.46 19.54
CA ALA A 317 2.56 10.46 20.61
C ALA A 317 3.96 10.49 21.25
N THR A 318 4.83 9.50 20.98
CA THR A 318 6.26 9.57 21.35
C THR A 318 7.00 10.72 20.66
N ARG A 319 6.48 11.22 19.53
CA ARG A 319 7.08 12.31 18.73
C ARG A 319 6.73 13.70 19.26
N ALA A 320 5.51 13.84 19.77
CA ALA A 320 5.03 15.00 20.51
C ALA A 320 3.80 14.58 21.32
N LYS A 321 3.67 15.09 22.55
CA LYS A 321 2.59 14.71 23.45
C LYS A 321 1.22 15.11 22.91
N ASN A 322 1.14 16.29 22.30
CA ASN A 322 -0.08 16.87 21.79
C ASN A 322 0.13 17.36 20.36
N MET A 323 -0.71 16.93 19.42
CA MET A 323 -0.61 17.34 18.01
C MET A 323 -1.96 17.41 17.32
N LEU A 324 -2.05 18.25 16.29
CA LEU A 324 -3.14 18.30 15.32
C LEU A 324 -2.67 17.75 13.99
N ILE A 325 -3.54 16.99 13.34
CA ILE A 325 -3.29 16.35 12.05
C ILE A 325 -4.44 16.65 11.10
N LEU A 326 -4.11 17.05 9.87
CA LEU A 326 -5.04 17.05 8.75
C LEU A 326 -4.88 15.72 8.02
N LEU A 327 -5.88 14.87 8.12
CA LEU A 327 -5.93 13.57 7.45
C LEU A 327 -6.61 13.70 6.10
N ARG A 328 -5.97 13.14 5.07
CA ARG A 328 -6.51 13.09 3.70
C ARG A 328 -7.58 11.99 3.54
N PRO A 329 -8.42 12.06 2.50
CA PRO A 329 -9.33 10.99 2.11
C PRO A 329 -8.66 9.62 1.91
N ASP A 330 -7.39 9.60 1.50
CA ASP A 330 -6.59 8.38 1.32
C ASP A 330 -5.80 7.93 2.56
N ARG A 331 -6.14 8.50 3.73
CA ARG A 331 -5.56 8.19 5.05
C ARG A 331 -4.11 8.58 5.25
N TYR A 332 -3.53 9.36 4.34
CA TYR A 332 -2.23 9.97 4.56
C TYR A 332 -2.35 11.30 5.31
N VAL A 333 -1.39 11.55 6.19
CA VAL A 333 -1.23 12.85 6.86
C VAL A 333 -0.84 13.89 5.82
N ALA A 334 -1.70 14.88 5.61
CA ALA A 334 -1.39 16.06 4.79
C ALA A 334 -0.56 17.07 5.59
N LEU A 335 -0.92 17.31 6.85
CA LEU A 335 -0.26 18.27 7.73
C LEU A 335 -0.27 17.69 9.14
N ALA A 336 0.83 17.85 9.88
CA ALA A 336 0.90 17.60 11.30
C ALA A 336 1.57 18.77 11.99
N MET A 337 1.03 19.20 13.14
CA MET A 337 1.55 20.34 13.89
C MET A 337 1.47 20.05 15.39
N LYS A 338 2.50 20.46 16.14
CA LYS A 338 2.48 20.37 17.60
C LYS A 338 1.50 21.40 18.18
N VAL A 339 0.76 21.02 19.22
CA VAL A 339 -0.18 21.96 19.86
C VAL A 339 0.53 23.18 20.44
N GLU A 340 1.74 23.02 20.96
CA GLU A 340 2.54 24.13 21.51
C GLU A 340 2.93 25.17 20.45
N GLN A 341 3.03 24.74 19.18
CA GLN A 341 3.28 25.62 18.04
C GLN A 341 2.01 26.28 17.53
N ALA A 342 0.84 25.71 17.83
CA ALA A 342 -0.43 26.24 17.35
C ALA A 342 -0.63 27.68 17.84
N GLN A 343 -0.27 28.00 19.09
CA GLN A 343 -0.57 29.25 19.84
C GLN A 343 -2.06 29.62 19.92
N THR A 344 -2.82 29.42 18.83
CA THR A 344 -4.26 29.51 18.66
C THR A 344 -4.75 28.39 17.72
N PRO A 345 -6.05 28.02 17.75
CA PRO A 345 -6.63 27.08 16.78
C PRO A 345 -6.52 27.56 15.31
N GLY A 346 -6.44 28.88 15.10
CA GLY A 346 -6.44 29.51 13.78
C GLY A 346 -5.21 29.19 12.93
N THR A 347 -4.02 29.12 13.55
CA THR A 347 -2.76 28.83 12.86
C THR A 347 -2.79 27.52 12.09
N PHE A 348 -3.40 26.48 12.67
CA PHE A 348 -3.54 25.18 12.01
C PHE A 348 -4.42 25.27 10.76
N ILE A 349 -5.53 26.00 10.86
CA ILE A 349 -6.47 26.20 9.75
C ILE A 349 -5.84 27.04 8.65
N GLU A 350 -5.08 28.08 8.98
CA GLU A 350 -4.36 28.89 7.99
C GLU A 350 -3.37 28.04 7.16
N LEU A 351 -2.57 27.20 7.83
CA LEU A 351 -1.66 26.27 7.16
C LEU A 351 -2.43 25.26 6.30
N ALA A 352 -3.52 24.69 6.82
CA ALA A 352 -4.37 23.77 6.08
C ALA A 352 -4.98 24.43 4.82
N ARG A 353 -5.47 25.67 4.93
CA ARG A 353 -5.99 26.46 3.80
C ARG A 353 -4.91 26.75 2.76
N GLY A 354 -3.71 27.10 3.20
CA GLY A 354 -2.56 27.29 2.32
C GLY A 354 -2.24 26.04 1.51
N LEU A 355 -2.31 24.86 2.12
CA LEU A 355 -2.11 23.57 1.43
C LEU A 355 -3.23 23.24 0.45
N ILE A 356 -4.49 23.46 0.83
CA ILE A 356 -5.69 23.21 0.02
C ILE A 356 -5.69 24.10 -1.24
N GLY A 357 -5.06 25.27 -1.18
CA GLY A 357 -5.00 26.19 -2.31
C GLY A 357 -6.40 26.59 -2.76
N LEU A 358 -7.23 27.03 -1.81
CA LEU A 358 -8.53 27.64 -2.10
C LEU A 358 -8.29 28.85 -3.01
N MET A 359 -8.99 28.87 -4.14
CA MET A 359 -9.04 30.04 -5.05
C MET A 359 -9.75 31.22 -4.39
#